data_AF-A0A3R6AUI1-F1
#
_entry.id   AF-A0A3R6AUI1-F1
#
_cell.length_a   1.000
_cell.length_b   1.000
_cell.length_c   1.000
_cell.angle_alpha   90.00
_cell.angle_beta   90.00
_cell.angle_gamma   90.00
#
_symmetry.space_group_name_H-M   'P 1'
#
loop_
_entity.id
_entity.type
_entity.pdbx_description
1 polymer ?
#
loop_
_entity_poly.entity_id
_entity_poly.type
_entity_poly.pdbx_seq_one_letter_code
_entity_poly.pdbx_strand_id
1 'polypeptide(L)' 'MNKRQAKKRMNKAMEAMKTSRRSGMGVSITTQVFVDRTGKKCDAMQQDARFIILKRPKIQYFKSTN' A
#
# COMPACT_ATOMS: atom_id res chain seq x y z
N MET A 1 -3.76 9.70 -12.07
CA MET A 1 -3.80 8.26 -12.38
C MET A 1 -5.24 7.82 -12.59
N ASN A 2 -5.58 7.31 -13.76
CA ASN A 2 -6.94 6.87 -14.07
C ASN A 2 -7.24 5.46 -13.51
N LYS A 3 -8.51 5.03 -13.56
CA LYS A 3 -8.96 3.72 -13.03
C LYS A 3 -8.22 2.55 -13.67
N ARG A 4 -7.97 2.61 -14.99
CA ARG A 4 -7.25 1.55 -15.74
C ARG A 4 -5.80 1.41 -15.29
N GLN A 5 -5.09 2.53 -15.12
CA GLN A 5 -3.71 2.55 -14.63
C GLN A 5 -3.62 2.02 -13.20
N ALA A 6 -4.56 2.40 -12.32
CA ALA A 6 -4.60 1.89 -10.96
C ALA A 6 -4.79 0.36 -10.92
N LYS A 7 -5.74 -0.17 -11.70
CA LYS A 7 -5.95 -1.62 -11.85
C LYS A 7 -4.69 -2.33 -12.39
N LYS A 8 -4.05 -1.76 -13.42
CA LYS A 8 -2.81 -2.33 -13.99
C LYS A 8 -1.67 -2.39 -12.96
N ARG A 9 -1.47 -1.32 -12.17
CA ARG A 9 -0.45 -1.29 -11.11
C ARG A 9 -0.74 -2.29 -10.00
N MET A 10 -2.01 -2.41 -9.58
CA MET A 10 -2.42 -3.40 -8.59
C MET A 10 -2.14 -4.83 -9.08
N ASN A 11 -2.56 -5.17 -10.29
CA ASN A 11 -2.30 -6.50 -10.86
C ASN A 11 -0.80 -6.79 -10.94
N LYS A 12 0.01 -5.83 -11.40
CA LYS A 12 1.48 -5.98 -11.45
C LYS A 12 2.10 -6.19 -10.06
N ALA A 13 1.59 -5.50 -9.04
CA ALA A 13 2.03 -5.67 -7.67
C ALA A 13 1.70 -7.07 -7.11
N MET A 14 0.50 -7.58 -7.41
CA MET A 14 0.09 -8.94 -7.02
C MET A 14 0.94 -10.01 -7.71
N GLU A 15 1.25 -9.87 -9.01
CA GLU A 15 2.14 -10.81 -9.71
C GLU A 15 3.58 -10.77 -9.18
N ALA A 16 4.09 -9.58 -8.85
CA ALA A 16 5.40 -9.44 -8.22
C ALA A 16 5.42 -10.09 -6.83
N MET A 17 4.33 -9.99 -6.05
CA MET A 17 4.20 -10.65 -4.75
C MET A 17 4.25 -12.18 -4.86
N LYS A 18 3.64 -12.77 -5.89
CA LYS A 18 3.70 -14.23 -6.15
C LYS A 18 5.12 -14.74 -6.40
N THR A 19 5.98 -13.91 -7.00
CA THR A 19 7.37 -14.26 -7.37
C THR A 19 8.42 -13.66 -6.43
N SER A 20 7.97 -13.00 -5.36
CA SER A 20 8.80 -12.26 -4.39
C SER A 20 9.96 -13.07 -3.82
N ARG A 21 9.69 -14.32 -3.41
CA ARG A 21 10.68 -15.22 -2.79
C ARG A 21 11.85 -15.56 -3.72
N ARG A 22 11.62 -15.64 -5.04
CA ARG A 22 12.67 -15.95 -6.03
C ARG A 22 13.42 -14.71 -6.51
N SER A 23 12.76 -13.55 -6.50
CA SER A 23 13.31 -12.30 -7.03
C SER A 23 14.00 -11.42 -5.99
N GLY A 24 13.92 -11.78 -4.70
CA GLY A 24 14.40 -10.92 -3.61
C GLY A 24 13.60 -9.62 -3.48
N MET A 25 12.38 -9.58 -4.02
CA MET A 25 11.55 -8.38 -4.08
C MET A 25 10.34 -8.49 -3.15
N GLY A 26 10.26 -7.65 -2.12
CA GLY A 26 9.08 -7.47 -1.30
C GLY A 26 8.10 -6.49 -1.93
N VAL A 27 6.80 -6.70 -1.73
CA VAL A 27 5.74 -5.77 -2.16
C VAL A 27 4.81 -5.52 -0.99
N SER A 28 4.54 -4.26 -0.66
CA SER A 28 3.49 -3.87 0.30
C SER A 28 2.39 -3.10 -0.41
N ILE A 29 1.15 -3.50 -0.15
CA ILE A 29 -0.05 -2.87 -0.70
C ILE A 29 -0.89 -2.37 0.47
N THR A 30 -0.98 -1.06 0.64
CA THR A 30 -1.81 -0.42 1.67
C THR A 30 -3.11 0.08 1.03
N THR A 31 -4.23 -0.48 1.47
CA THR A 31 -5.59 -0.08 1.05
C THR A 31 -6.33 0.70 2.13
N GLN A 32 -5.87 0.63 3.38
CA GLN A 32 -6.52 1.17 4.56
C GLN A 32 -5.48 1.84 5.46
N VAL A 33 -5.84 2.97 6.09
CA VAL A 33 -4.97 3.70 7.02
C VAL A 33 -5.79 4.38 8.11
N PHE A 34 -5.17 4.58 9.27
CA PHE A 34 -5.68 5.49 10.30
C PHE A 34 -5.10 6.89 10.06
N VAL A 35 -5.95 7.91 10.16
CA VAL A 35 -5.56 9.32 10.02
C VAL A 35 -6.04 10.15 11.19
N ASP A 36 -5.24 11.13 11.59
CA ASP A 36 -5.59 12.06 12.66
C ASP A 36 -6.61 13.12 12.18
N ARG A 37 -6.91 14.08 13.06
CA ARG A 37 -7.77 15.23 12.74
C ARG A 37 -7.24 16.06 11.57
N THR A 38 -5.93 16.13 11.37
CA THR A 38 -5.27 16.87 10.27
C THR A 38 -5.18 16.07 8.97
N GLY A 39 -5.55 14.78 8.99
CA GLY A 39 -5.47 13.88 7.84
C GLY A 39 -4.10 13.23 7.66
N LYS A 40 -3.18 13.35 8.63
CA LYS A 40 -1.89 12.65 8.59
C LYS A 40 -2.05 11.22 9.09
N LYS A 41 -1.25 10.29 8.54
CA LYS A 41 -1.24 8.89 9.00
C LYS A 41 -0.85 8.85 10.47
N CYS A 42 -1.62 8.15 11.29
CA CYS A 42 -1.41 8.01 12.73
C CYS A 42 -1.56 6.55 13.19
N ASP A 43 -1.32 6.33 14.49
CA ASP A 43 -1.60 5.06 15.15
C ASP A 43 -3.11 4.90 15.39
N ALA A 44 -3.60 3.65 15.40
CA ALA A 44 -5.01 3.36 15.64
C ALA A 44 -5.47 3.72 17.08
N MET A 45 -4.55 3.71 18.04
CA MET A 45 -4.82 4.03 19.44
C MET A 45 -4.73 5.53 19.77
N GLN A 46 -4.29 6.35 18.80
CA GLN A 46 -4.19 7.79 19.01
C GLN A 46 -5.59 8.42 19.13
N GLN A 47 -5.72 9.42 20.01
CA GLN A 47 -6.94 10.21 20.12
C GLN A 47 -7.30 10.85 18.75
N ASP A 48 -8.57 10.79 18.38
CA ASP A 48 -9.12 11.26 17.10
C ASP A 48 -8.64 10.49 15.85
N ALA A 49 -8.11 9.28 16.01
CA ALA A 49 -7.79 8.41 14.89
C ALA A 49 -9.07 7.99 14.14
N ARG A 50 -9.06 8.20 12.82
CA ARG A 50 -10.15 7.78 11.92
C ARG A 50 -9.65 6.76 10.93
N PHE A 51 -10.37 5.65 10.84
CA PHE A 51 -10.13 4.65 9.83
C PHE A 51 -10.67 5.10 8.47
N ILE A 52 -9.83 5.05 7.43
CA ILE A 52 -10.23 5.36 6.06
C ILE A 52 -9.79 4.28 5.08
N ILE A 53 -10.64 4.02 4.09
CA ILE A 53 -10.32 3.20 2.93
C ILE A 53 -9.79 4.11 1.82
N LEU A 54 -8.58 3.81 1.33
CA LEU A 54 -7.95 4.57 0.27
C LEU A 54 -8.66 4.29 -1.06
N LYS A 55 -9.14 5.35 -1.73
CA LYS A 55 -9.68 5.26 -3.10
C LYS A 55 -8.66 4.69 -4.11
N ARG A 56 -7.36 4.82 -3.81
CA ARG A 56 -6.25 4.28 -4.62
C ARG A 56 -5.24 3.63 -3.68
N PRO A 57 -4.97 2.31 -3.81
CA PRO A 57 -3.98 1.63 -2.98
C PRO A 57 -2.60 2.24 -3.14
N LYS A 58 -1.87 2.37 -2.02
CA LYS A 58 -0.45 2.72 -2.03
C LYS A 58 0.35 1.44 -2.19
N ILE A 59 1.19 1.38 -3.21
CA ILE A 59 2.02 0.20 -3.54
C ILE A 59 3.47 0.59 -3.34
N GLN A 60 4.20 -0.16 -2.52
CA GLN A 60 5.63 -0.01 -2.26
C GLN A 60 6.35 -1.29 -2.64
N TYR A 61 7.48 -1.14 -3.32
CA TYR A 61 8.38 -2.24 -3.68
C TYR A 61 9.64 -2.12 -2.83
N PHE A 62 10.03 -3.22 -2.21
CA PHE A 62 11.26 -3.36 -1.45
C PHE A 62 12.16 -4.30 -2.24
N LYS A 63 13.41 -3.93 -2.46
CA LYS A 63 14.40 -4.85 -3.01
C LYS A 63 15.31 -5.23 -1.84
N SER A 64 15.52 -6.53 -1.66
CA SER A 64 16.63 -7.00 -0.83
C SER A 64 17.92 -6.63 -1.57
N THR A 65 18.60 -5.60 -1.09
CA THR A 65 20.02 -5.39 -1.40
C THR A 65 20.79 -6.37 -0.52
N ASN A 66 21.01 -7.58 -1.05
CA ASN A 66 22.15 -8.39 -0.59
C ASN A 66 23.41 -7.81 -1.21
#